data_AF-A0A7C3M3G8-F1
#
_entry.id   AF-A0A7C3M3G8-F1
#
_cell.length_a   1.000
_cell.length_b   1.000
_cell.length_c   1.000
_cell.angle_alpha   90.00
_cell.angle_beta   90.00
_cell.angle_gamma   90.00
#
_symmetry.space_group_name_H-M   'P 1'
#
loop_
_entity.id
_entity.type
_entity.pdbx_description
1 polymer ?
#
loop_
_entity_poly.entity_id
_entity_poly.type
_entity_poly.pdbx_seq_one_letter_code
_entity_poly.pdbx_strand_id
1 'polypeptide(L)' 'MRKKNQKYRELVIKCLEMAGKPLWVREIARRTGLNPQTVTNILDELSLSGIIVDEDFARETDGKIKMRLVRLK' A
#
# COMPACT_ATOMS: atom_id res chain seq x y z
N MET A 1 -6.67 -18.67 -5.15
CA MET A 1 -5.73 -17.54 -4.91
C MET A 1 -4.34 -18.10 -4.61
N ARG A 2 -3.28 -17.61 -5.27
CA ARG A 2 -1.90 -18.12 -5.10
C ARG A 2 -1.38 -17.77 -3.69
N LYS A 3 -0.90 -18.76 -2.92
CA LYS A 3 -0.35 -18.61 -1.54
C LYS A 3 0.62 -17.44 -1.35
N LYS A 4 1.33 -17.02 -2.40
CA LYS A 4 2.25 -15.86 -2.37
C LYS A 4 1.56 -14.51 -2.09
N ASN A 5 0.35 -14.27 -2.63
CA ASN A 5 -0.33 -12.98 -2.44
C ASN A 5 -0.76 -12.78 -0.98
N GLN A 6 -1.15 -13.86 -0.31
CA GLN A 6 -1.55 -13.82 1.10
C GLN A 6 -0.39 -13.38 2.00
N LYS A 7 0.82 -13.90 1.75
CA LYS A 7 2.02 -13.49 2.49
C LYS A 7 2.38 -12.01 2.28
N TYR A 8 2.24 -11.50 1.06
CA TYR A 8 2.50 -10.10 0.78
C TYR A 8 1.45 -9.18 1.41
N ARG A 9 0.19 -9.61 1.44
CA ARG A 9 -0.89 -8.92 2.14
C ARG A 9 -0.57 -8.77 3.63
N GLU A 10 -0.18 -9.84 4.29
CA GLU A 10 0.22 -9.81 5.70
C GLU A 10 1.41 -8.89 5.94
N LEU A 11 2.41 -8.90 5.05
CA LEU A 11 3.57 -8.00 5.13
C LEU A 11 3.18 -6.52 5.04
N VAL A 12 2.29 -6.17 4.10
CA VAL A 12 1.82 -4.79 3.92
C VAL A 12 0.99 -4.33 5.12
N ILE A 13 0.09 -5.18 5.63
CA ILE A 13 -0.70 -4.87 6.83
C ILE A 13 0.22 -4.65 8.03
N LYS A 14 1.14 -5.58 8.31
CA LYS A 14 2.10 -5.44 9.41
C LYS A 14 2.95 -4.17 9.28
N CYS A 15 3.35 -3.82 8.06
CA CYS A 15 4.10 -2.59 7.81
C CYS A 15 3.30 -1.34 8.19
N LEU A 16 2.02 -1.30 7.84
CA LEU A 16 1.11 -0.21 8.21
C LEU A 16 0.82 -0.19 9.72
N GLU A 17 0.58 -1.35 10.33
CA GLU A 17 0.36 -1.47 11.79
C GLU A 17 1.59 -0.99 12.58
N MET A 18 2.79 -1.47 12.22
CA MET A 18 4.03 -1.08 12.88
C MET A 18 4.36 0.40 12.70
N ALA A 19 3.96 1.01 11.58
CA ALA A 19 4.21 2.42 11.35
C ALA A 19 3.33 3.32 12.21
N GLY A 20 2.12 2.88 12.55
CA GLY A 20 1.16 3.66 13.35
C GLY A 20 0.75 5.00 12.71
N LYS A 21 1.06 5.21 11.43
CA LYS A 21 0.80 6.44 10.69
C LYS A 21 0.57 6.13 9.20
N PRO A 22 -0.07 7.05 8.45
CA PRO A 22 -0.21 6.89 7.03
C PRO A 22 1.16 6.78 6.33
N LEU A 23 1.29 5.84 5.40
CA LEU A 23 2.52 5.61 4.65
C LEU A 23 2.29 5.75 3.14
N TRP A 24 3.28 6.30 2.46
CA TRP A 24 3.30 6.34 1.01
C TRP A 24 3.58 4.94 0.44
N VAL A 25 2.96 4.59 -0.69
CA VAL A 25 3.20 3.31 -1.40
C VAL A 25 4.69 3.03 -1.60
N ARG A 26 5.49 4.04 -1.98
CA ARG A 26 6.94 3.91 -2.16
C ARG A 26 7.66 3.54 -0.86
N GLU A 27 7.23 4.10 0.27
CA GLU A 27 7.78 3.81 1.57
C GLU A 27 7.40 2.39 2.03
N ILE A 28 6.16 1.98 1.78
CA ILE A 28 5.70 0.60 2.03
C ILE A 28 6.52 -0.40 1.20
N ALA A 29 6.71 -0.13 -0.09
CA ALA A 29 7.53 -0.93 -0.99
C ALA A 29 8.97 -1.06 -0.48
N ARG A 30 9.59 0.06 -0.06
CA ARG A 30 10.94 0.05 0.52
C ARG A 30 11.02 -0.78 1.81
N ARG A 31 10.05 -0.65 2.72
CA ARG A 31 10.03 -1.38 4.00
C ARG A 31 9.75 -2.87 3.85
N THR A 32 8.88 -3.22 2.92
CA THR A 32 8.48 -4.62 2.68
C THR A 32 9.40 -5.34 1.69
N GLY A 33 10.29 -4.61 1.00
CA GLY A 33 11.13 -5.16 -0.08
C GLY A 33 10.35 -5.57 -1.32
N LEU A 34 9.11 -5.10 -1.47
CA LEU A 34 8.23 -5.44 -2.58
C LEU A 34 8.33 -4.40 -3.70
N ASN A 35 8.01 -4.82 -4.92
CA ASN A 35 7.89 -3.90 -6.05
C ASN A 35 6.71 -2.94 -5.80
N PRO A 36 6.85 -1.62 -6.03
CA PRO A 36 5.76 -0.66 -5.92
C PRO A 36 4.47 -1.10 -6.62
N GLN A 37 4.55 -1.72 -7.80
CA GLN A 37 3.37 -2.22 -8.51
C GLN A 37 2.64 -3.32 -7.72
N THR A 38 3.40 -4.25 -7.12
CA THR A 38 2.84 -5.32 -6.28
C THR A 38 2.16 -4.72 -5.05
N VAL A 39 2.78 -3.72 -4.42
CA VAL A 39 2.19 -3.03 -3.27
C VAL A 39 0.91 -2.32 -3.67
N THR A 40 0.87 -1.61 -4.80
CA THR A 40 -0.36 -0.97 -5.31
C THR A 40 -1.48 -2.00 -5.48
N ASN A 41 -1.21 -3.13 -6.13
CA ASN A 41 -2.23 -4.18 -6.32
C ASN A 41 -2.76 -4.71 -4.97
N ILE A 42 -1.89 -4.89 -3.98
CA ILE A 42 -2.29 -5.36 -2.64
C ILE A 42 -3.12 -4.28 -1.92
N LEU A 43 -2.71 -3.02 -2.01
CA LEU A 43 -3.44 -1.91 -1.42
C LEU A 43 -4.82 -1.74 -2.06
N ASP A 44 -4.95 -1.95 -3.38
CA ASP A 44 -6.25 -1.98 -4.05
C ASP A 44 -7.14 -3.09 -3.50
N GLU A 45 -6.62 -4.32 -3.36
CA GLU A 45 -7.37 -5.43 -2.74
C GLU A 45 -7.80 -5.11 -1.29
N LEU A 46 -6.91 -4.49 -0.50
CA LEU A 46 -7.19 -4.09 0.88
C LEU A 46 -8.21 -2.95 0.97
N SER A 47 -8.15 -1.99 0.04
CA SER A 47 -9.07 -0.88 -0.06
C SER A 47 -10.46 -1.35 -0.47
N LEU A 48 -10.55 -2.26 -1.44
CA LEU A 48 -11.80 -2.93 -1.84
C LEU A 48 -12.40 -3.73 -0.69
N SER A 49 -11.56 -4.33 0.16
CA SER A 49 -11.99 -5.03 1.37
C SER A 49 -12.36 -4.09 2.53
N GLY A 50 -12.16 -2.78 2.37
CA GLY A 50 -12.43 -1.77 3.40
C GLY A 50 -11.48 -1.80 4.60
N ILE A 51 -10.30 -2.41 4.48
CA ILE A 51 -9.30 -2.56 5.55
C ILE A 51 -8.41 -1.32 5.65
N ILE A 52 -8.13 -0.69 4.51
CA ILE A 52 -7.35 0.55 4.44
C ILE A 52 -8.20 1.67 3.86
N VAL A 53 -7.77 2.89 4.11
CA VAL A 53 -8.30 4.10 3.48
C VAL A 53 -7.18 4.92 2.87
N ASP A 54 -7.53 5.57 1.77
CA ASP A 54 -6.65 6.51 1.10
C ASP A 54 -6.83 7.89 1.71
N GLU A 55 -5.75 8.43 2.27
CA GLU A 55 -5.75 9.75 2.87
C GLU A 55 -5.43 10.83 1.85
N ASP A 56 -4.49 10.54 0.95
CA ASP A 56 -4.01 11.54 -0.01
C ASP A 56 -3.44 10.90 -1.29
N PHE A 57 -3.49 11.65 -2.38
CA PHE A 57 -2.90 11.28 -3.66
C PHE A 57 -2.05 12.43 -4.19
N ALA A 58 -0.73 12.29 -4.08
CA ALA A 58 0.20 13.21 -4.72
C ALA A 58 0.39 12.82 -6.19
N ARG A 59 -0.09 13.69 -7.08
CA ARG A 59 0.21 13.67 -8.52
C ARG A 59 1.53 14.40 -8.74
N GLU A 60 2.60 13.68 -9.07
CA GLU A 60 3.79 14.34 -9.63
C GLU A 60 3.45 14.82 -11.05
N THR A 61 3.89 16.04 -11.36
CA THR A 61 3.63 16.84 -12.56
C THR A 61 3.91 16.07 -13.86
N ASP A 62 2.92 15.32 -14.36
CA ASP A 62 2.73 14.86 -15.76
C ASP A 62 1.44 14.03 -15.91
N GLY A 63 0.39 14.32 -15.15
CA GLY A 63 -0.88 13.58 -15.19
C GLY A 63 -0.83 12.13 -14.67
N LYS A 64 0.31 11.66 -14.13
CA LYS A 64 0.48 10.30 -13.58
C LYS A 64 0.46 10.35 -12.05
N ILE A 65 -0.57 9.75 -11.43
CA ILE A 65 -0.60 9.53 -9.98
C ILE A 65 0.52 8.54 -9.65
N LYS A 66 1.58 9.00 -8.98
CA LYS A 66 2.72 8.14 -8.57
C LYS A 66 2.78 7.90 -7.07
N MET A 67 2.10 8.70 -6.26
CA MET A 67 2.20 8.65 -4.80
C MET A 67 0.81 8.62 -4.17
N ARG A 68 0.53 7.54 -3.43
CA ARG A 68 -0.71 7.28 -2.70
C ARG A 68 -0.38 7.11 -1.21
N LEU A 69 -1.05 7.87 -0.36
CA LEU A 69 -0.89 7.84 1.09
C LEU A 69 -2.02 6.99 1.66
N VAL A 70 -1.66 5.91 2.34
CA VAL A 70 -2.60 4.93 2.87
C VAL A 70 -2.44 4.76 4.36
N ARG A 71 -3.55 4.57 5.05
CA ARG A 71 -3.58 4.14 6.46
C ARG A 71 -4.55 2.99 6.67
N LEU A 72 -4.36 2.27 7.76
CA LEU A 72 -5.36 1.30 8.23
C LEU A 72 -6.60 2.05 8.72
N LYS A 73 -7.77 1.50 8.41
CA LYS A 73 -9.07 2.03 8.82
C LYS A 73 -9.29 1.81 10.31
#